data_AF-A0A7K6C9W6-F1
#
_entry.id   AF-A0A7K6C9W6-F1
#
_cell.length_a   1.000
_cell.length_b   1.000
_cell.length_c   1.000
_cell.angle_alpha   90.00
_cell.angle_beta   90.00
_cell.angle_gamma   90.00
#
_symmetry.space_group_name_H-M   'P 1'
#
loop_
_entity.id
_entity.type
_entity.pdbx_description
1 polymer ?
#
loop_
_entity_poly.entity_id
_entity_poly.type
_entity_poly.pdbx_seq_one_letter_code
_entity_poly.pdbx_strand_id
1 'polypeptide(L)'
;AYEAGLLGRDACGSGYAFDVFVVRGAGAYICGEETALIESIEGKQGKPRLKPPFPADVGVFGCPTTVANVETVSVAPTICRRGGAWFASFGRERNSGTKLFNISGHVNTPCTVEEEMSVPLKELIEKHAGGVRGGWDNLLAVIPGGSSTPLLPKSVCETVLMDFDSLVQAQSGLGTAAVIVMDKSTDIIKAIARLIEFYKHESCGQCTPCREGVDWMNKVMARFVRGDAQAAEIDALWEISKQIEGHTICALGDGAAWPVQGLIRHFRPELEERMRRYGEAKARAASA
;
A
#
# COMPACT_ATOMS: atom_id res chain seq x y z
N ALA A 1 -24.62 -21.93 1.15
CA ALA A 1 -25.38 -20.76 1.65
C ALA A 1 -26.80 -20.74 1.08
N TYR A 2 -26.95 -20.69 -0.25
CA TYR A 2 -28.24 -20.78 -0.93
C TYR A 2 -29.06 -22.04 -0.58
N GLU A 3 -28.48 -23.24 -0.73
CA GLU A 3 -29.16 -24.51 -0.38
C GLU A 3 -29.56 -24.60 1.10
N ALA A 4 -28.85 -23.86 1.96
CA ALA A 4 -29.12 -23.81 3.40
C ALA A 4 -30.12 -22.69 3.79
N GLY A 5 -30.70 -21.96 2.82
CA GLY A 5 -31.64 -20.86 3.09
C GLY A 5 -31.02 -19.62 3.74
N LEU A 6 -29.69 -19.48 3.72
CA LEU A 6 -29.00 -18.33 4.33
C LEU A 6 -28.97 -17.10 3.40
N LEU A 7 -29.15 -17.30 2.10
CA LEU A 7 -29.19 -16.29 1.05
C LEU A 7 -30.36 -16.58 0.09
N GLY A 8 -30.73 -15.60 -0.72
CA GLY A 8 -31.81 -15.70 -1.72
C GLY A 8 -33.04 -14.89 -1.34
N ARG A 9 -34.22 -15.38 -1.74
CA ARG A 9 -35.50 -14.63 -1.62
C ARG A 9 -35.92 -14.32 -0.19
N ASP A 10 -35.51 -15.15 0.77
CA ASP A 10 -35.80 -14.99 2.20
C ASP A 10 -34.56 -15.34 3.02
N ALA A 11 -33.60 -14.42 3.06
CA ALA A 11 -32.29 -14.63 3.67
C ALA A 11 -32.44 -14.90 5.17
N CYS A 12 -32.00 -16.08 5.62
CA CYS A 12 -32.09 -16.53 7.00
C CYS A 12 -33.53 -16.56 7.57
N GLY A 13 -34.56 -16.62 6.72
CA GLY A 13 -35.97 -16.61 7.16
C GLY A 13 -36.44 -15.27 7.76
N SER A 14 -35.79 -14.17 7.38
CA SER A 14 -36.03 -12.83 7.95
C SER A 14 -37.09 -11.99 7.21
N GLY A 15 -37.58 -12.45 6.06
CA GLY A 15 -38.40 -11.69 5.12
C GLY A 15 -37.60 -10.74 4.22
N TYR A 16 -36.26 -10.73 4.30
CA TYR A 16 -35.38 -9.89 3.48
C TYR A 16 -34.78 -10.68 2.32
N ALA A 17 -34.96 -10.19 1.09
CA ALA A 17 -34.37 -10.79 -0.11
C ALA A 17 -32.93 -10.28 -0.32
N PHE A 18 -31.96 -11.18 -0.37
CA PHE A 18 -30.55 -10.82 -0.55
C PHE A 18 -29.77 -11.91 -1.30
N ASP A 19 -29.29 -11.55 -2.50
CA ASP A 19 -28.45 -12.40 -3.34
C ASP A 19 -26.98 -11.98 -3.29
N VAL A 20 -26.07 -12.94 -3.50
CA VAL A 20 -24.64 -12.70 -3.62
C VAL A 20 -24.16 -13.20 -4.97
N PHE A 21 -23.66 -12.27 -5.78
CA PHE A 21 -23.05 -12.56 -7.07
C PHE A 21 -21.53 -12.53 -6.94
N VAL A 22 -20.85 -13.46 -7.63
CA VAL A 22 -19.38 -13.50 -7.70
C VAL A 22 -18.95 -13.06 -9.09
N VAL A 23 -18.25 -11.94 -9.16
CA VAL A 23 -17.65 -11.41 -10.40
C VAL A 23 -16.14 -11.54 -10.29
N ARG A 24 -15.49 -12.14 -11.29
CA ARG A 24 -14.03 -12.28 -11.33
C ARG A 24 -13.43 -11.16 -12.19
N GLY A 25 -12.37 -10.54 -11.69
CA GLY A 25 -11.50 -9.67 -12.49
C GLY A 25 -10.52 -10.48 -13.37
N ALA A 26 -9.63 -9.78 -14.06
CA ALA A 26 -8.70 -10.37 -15.04
C ALA A 26 -7.23 -9.94 -14.86
N GLY A 27 -6.78 -9.70 -13.63
CA GLY A 27 -5.38 -9.40 -13.31
C GLY A 27 -4.99 -7.94 -13.54
N ALA A 28 -5.72 -7.01 -12.92
CA ALA A 28 -5.41 -5.59 -12.93
C ALA A 28 -5.57 -5.02 -11.52
N TYR A 29 -4.49 -4.53 -10.93
CA TYR A 29 -4.48 -3.94 -9.58
C TYR A 29 -5.35 -2.68 -9.52
N ILE A 30 -5.37 -1.87 -10.58
CA ILE A 30 -6.24 -0.69 -10.66
C ILE A 30 -7.73 -1.01 -10.53
N CYS A 31 -8.17 -2.19 -10.96
CA CYS A 31 -9.56 -2.63 -10.77
C CYS A 31 -9.91 -2.92 -9.29
N GLY A 32 -8.94 -2.86 -8.38
CA GLY A 32 -9.18 -2.90 -6.93
C GLY A 32 -9.59 -1.55 -6.34
N GLU A 33 -9.41 -0.44 -7.07
CA GLU A 33 -9.93 0.88 -6.65
C GLU A 33 -11.45 0.90 -6.77
N GLU A 34 -12.15 1.55 -5.83
CA GLU A 34 -13.61 1.44 -5.69
C GLU A 34 -14.41 1.80 -6.95
N THR A 35 -14.05 2.87 -7.65
CA THR A 35 -14.77 3.30 -8.86
C THR A 35 -14.32 2.53 -10.11
N ALA A 36 -13.06 2.12 -10.17
CA ALA A 36 -12.57 1.24 -11.23
C ALA A 36 -13.17 -0.17 -11.13
N LEU A 37 -13.39 -0.68 -9.92
CA LEU A 37 -14.06 -1.95 -9.66
C LEU A 37 -15.50 -1.91 -10.20
N ILE A 38 -16.21 -0.81 -9.96
CA ILE A 38 -17.55 -0.58 -10.49
C ILE A 38 -17.55 -0.62 -12.03
N GLU A 39 -16.66 0.15 -12.67
CA GLU A 39 -16.54 0.16 -14.13
C GLU A 39 -16.18 -1.23 -14.70
N SER A 40 -15.33 -1.98 -14.00
CA SER A 40 -14.98 -3.35 -14.38
C SER A 40 -16.15 -4.32 -14.27
N ILE A 41 -17.03 -4.18 -13.26
CA ILE A 41 -18.26 -5.00 -13.13
C ILE A 41 -19.24 -4.67 -14.26
N GLU A 42 -19.31 -3.40 -14.67
CA GLU A 42 -20.15 -2.95 -15.78
C GLU A 42 -19.65 -3.40 -17.17
N GLY A 43 -18.57 -4.19 -17.23
CA GLY A 43 -18.01 -4.69 -18.48
C GLY A 43 -17.19 -3.65 -19.26
N LYS A 44 -16.84 -2.53 -18.63
CA LYS A 44 -15.97 -1.50 -19.22
C LYS A 44 -14.52 -1.76 -18.82
N GLN A 45 -13.60 -0.97 -19.37
CA GLN A 45 -12.23 -0.93 -18.88
C GLN A 45 -12.24 -0.42 -17.42
N GLY A 46 -11.43 -1.03 -16.54
CA GLY A 46 -11.30 -0.64 -15.12
C GLY A 46 -10.55 0.68 -14.94
N LYS A 47 -11.11 1.76 -15.45
CA LYS A 47 -10.62 3.13 -15.36
C LYS A 47 -11.46 3.86 -14.31
N PRO A 48 -10.87 4.41 -13.24
CA PRO A 48 -11.60 5.11 -12.19
C PRO A 48 -12.51 6.23 -12.71
N ARG A 49 -13.62 6.48 -11.99
CA ARG A 49 -14.47 7.66 -12.19
C ARG A 49 -13.93 8.83 -11.38
N LEU A 50 -14.12 10.05 -11.89
CA LEU A 50 -13.85 11.25 -11.10
C LEU A 50 -14.90 11.35 -9.97
N LYS A 51 -14.47 11.73 -8.78
CA LYS A 51 -15.36 12.04 -7.65
C LYS A 51 -15.45 13.56 -7.55
N PRO A 52 -16.64 14.19 -7.54
CA PRO A 52 -18.00 13.60 -7.64
C PRO A 52 -18.43 13.18 -9.07
N PRO A 53 -19.43 12.29 -9.22
CA PRO A 53 -20.32 11.74 -8.16
C PRO A 53 -19.67 10.61 -7.35
N PHE A 54 -20.04 10.50 -6.08
CA PHE A 54 -19.58 9.39 -5.23
C PHE A 54 -20.35 8.10 -5.55
N PRO A 55 -19.75 6.90 -5.36
CA PRO A 55 -20.44 5.63 -5.57
C PRO A 55 -21.74 5.47 -4.76
N ALA A 56 -21.79 6.08 -3.58
CA ALA A 56 -22.98 6.07 -2.72
C ALA A 56 -24.19 6.73 -3.40
N ASP A 57 -23.97 7.66 -4.32
CA ASP A 57 -25.02 8.27 -5.14
C ASP A 57 -25.18 7.51 -6.46
N VAL A 58 -24.08 7.34 -7.20
CA VAL A 58 -24.07 6.74 -8.55
C VAL A 58 -22.91 5.74 -8.68
N GLY A 59 -23.20 4.49 -8.31
CA GLY A 59 -22.28 3.36 -8.34
C GLY A 59 -22.53 2.40 -9.51
N VAL A 60 -22.63 1.11 -9.21
CA VAL A 60 -22.75 0.04 -10.20
C VAL A 60 -24.08 0.11 -10.94
N PHE A 61 -24.02 0.08 -12.26
CA PHE A 61 -25.17 0.25 -13.17
C PHE A 61 -25.95 1.54 -12.94
N GLY A 62 -25.28 2.58 -12.40
CA GLY A 62 -25.91 3.85 -12.05
C GLY A 62 -26.73 3.82 -10.75
N CYS A 63 -26.69 2.73 -9.99
CA CYS A 63 -27.38 2.59 -8.71
C CYS A 63 -26.46 2.96 -7.53
N PRO A 64 -27.02 3.47 -6.41
CA PRO A 64 -26.29 3.67 -5.16
C PRO A 64 -25.52 2.41 -4.74
N THR A 65 -24.21 2.53 -4.53
CA THR A 65 -23.33 1.40 -4.19
C THR A 65 -22.25 1.81 -3.21
N THR A 66 -21.97 0.97 -2.23
CA THR A 66 -20.78 1.10 -1.37
C THR A 66 -19.81 -0.03 -1.67
N VAL A 67 -18.55 0.32 -1.93
CA VAL A 67 -17.47 -0.66 -2.08
C VAL A 67 -16.76 -0.77 -0.74
N ALA A 68 -16.72 -1.97 -0.18
CA ALA A 68 -16.09 -2.25 1.10
C ALA A 68 -15.14 -3.43 0.95
N ASN A 69 -13.95 -3.35 1.57
CA ASN A 69 -12.99 -4.45 1.55
C ASN A 69 -13.56 -5.69 2.27
N VAL A 70 -13.11 -6.87 1.86
CA VAL A 70 -13.57 -8.16 2.43
C VAL A 70 -13.40 -8.18 3.94
N GLU A 71 -12.26 -7.73 4.46
CA GLU A 71 -11.99 -7.69 5.90
C GLU A 71 -13.08 -6.92 6.66
N THR A 72 -13.37 -5.67 6.26
CA THR A 72 -14.38 -4.84 6.95
C THR A 72 -15.79 -5.43 6.86
N VAL A 73 -16.16 -6.06 5.74
CA VAL A 73 -17.46 -6.74 5.60
C VAL A 73 -17.50 -8.01 6.44
N SER A 74 -16.41 -8.78 6.49
CA SER A 74 -16.33 -10.06 7.17
C SER A 74 -16.33 -9.96 8.70
N VAL A 75 -15.81 -8.86 9.25
CA VAL A 75 -15.84 -8.62 10.71
C VAL A 75 -17.21 -8.13 11.17
N ALA A 76 -18.00 -7.49 10.31
CA ALA A 76 -19.28 -6.88 10.68
C ALA A 76 -20.26 -7.85 11.37
N PRO A 77 -20.48 -9.10 10.89
CA PRO A 77 -21.33 -10.05 11.61
C PRO A 77 -20.84 -10.37 13.03
N THR A 78 -19.52 -10.46 13.24
CA THR A 78 -18.94 -10.73 14.57
C THR A 78 -19.09 -9.52 15.48
N ILE A 79 -18.91 -8.30 14.95
CA ILE A 79 -19.15 -7.06 15.68
C ILE A 79 -20.63 -6.97 16.11
N CYS A 80 -21.57 -7.24 15.21
CA CYS A 80 -22.99 -7.24 15.54
C CYS A 80 -23.35 -8.28 16.62
N ARG A 81 -22.72 -9.46 16.59
CA ARG A 81 -22.97 -10.52 17.59
C ARG A 81 -22.32 -10.26 18.95
N ARG A 82 -21.10 -9.73 18.99
CA ARG A 82 -20.33 -9.50 20.23
C ARG A 82 -20.54 -8.10 20.83
N GLY A 83 -21.10 -7.18 20.05
CA GLY A 83 -21.33 -5.79 20.42
C GLY A 83 -20.22 -4.87 19.93
N GLY A 84 -20.61 -3.68 19.46
CA GLY A 84 -19.68 -2.66 18.99
C GLY A 84 -18.69 -2.18 20.06
N ALA A 85 -19.12 -2.12 21.32
CA ALA A 85 -18.27 -1.73 22.44
C ALA A 85 -17.11 -2.72 22.69
N TRP A 86 -17.32 -4.02 22.45
CA TRP A 86 -16.26 -5.03 22.53
C TRP A 86 -15.23 -4.85 21.42
N PHE A 87 -15.66 -4.57 20.19
CA PHE A 87 -14.71 -4.29 19.11
C PHE A 87 -13.98 -2.96 19.33
N ALA A 88 -14.69 -1.97 19.86
CA ALA A 88 -14.15 -0.66 20.20
C ALA A 88 -13.17 -0.67 21.39
N SER A 89 -13.15 -1.73 22.22
CA SER A 89 -12.24 -1.83 23.37
C SER A 89 -10.80 -2.20 23.00
N PHE A 90 -10.57 -2.59 21.74
CA PHE A 90 -9.24 -2.88 21.22
C PHE A 90 -8.67 -1.66 20.52
N GLY A 91 -7.35 -1.49 20.58
CA GLY A 91 -6.61 -0.40 19.93
C GLY A 91 -6.82 0.96 20.61
N ARG A 92 -6.15 1.97 20.08
CA ARG A 92 -6.31 3.35 20.55
C ARG A 92 -7.63 3.96 20.08
N GLU A 93 -8.01 5.08 20.70
CA GLU A 93 -9.13 5.90 20.24
C GLU A 93 -8.98 6.21 18.73
N ARG A 94 -10.09 6.15 17.99
CA ARG A 94 -10.18 6.30 16.52
C ARG A 94 -9.43 5.24 15.70
N ASN A 95 -8.81 4.26 16.34
CA ASN A 95 -8.06 3.17 15.72
C ASN A 95 -8.51 1.82 16.29
N SER A 96 -9.81 1.64 16.42
CA SER A 96 -10.36 0.54 17.18
C SER A 96 -10.49 -0.76 16.40
N GLY A 97 -10.29 -1.88 17.10
CA GLY A 97 -10.55 -3.22 16.60
C GLY A 97 -9.32 -4.10 16.44
N THR A 98 -9.50 -5.19 15.70
CA THR A 98 -8.42 -6.07 15.27
C THR A 98 -8.12 -5.84 13.80
N LYS A 99 -6.93 -6.26 13.35
CA LYS A 99 -6.51 -6.14 11.97
C LYS A 99 -5.73 -7.39 11.55
N LEU A 100 -5.98 -7.84 10.33
CA LEU A 100 -5.14 -8.82 9.67
C LEU A 100 -3.85 -8.14 9.21
N PHE A 101 -2.73 -8.56 9.79
CA PHE A 101 -1.38 -8.15 9.43
C PHE A 101 -0.73 -9.20 8.54
N ASN A 102 -0.18 -8.77 7.41
CA ASN A 102 0.58 -9.65 6.52
C ASN A 102 2.06 -9.29 6.64
N ILE A 103 2.82 -10.06 7.41
CA ILE A 103 4.24 -9.83 7.65
C ILE A 103 5.05 -10.61 6.61
N SER A 104 5.73 -9.87 5.74
CA SER A 104 6.39 -10.39 4.54
C SER A 104 7.82 -9.84 4.40
N GLY A 105 8.57 -10.35 3.43
CA GLY A 105 9.94 -9.93 3.16
C GLY A 105 10.96 -10.63 4.07
N HIS A 106 11.92 -9.88 4.60
CA HIS A 106 13.11 -10.39 5.29
C HIS A 106 12.88 -10.65 6.79
N VAL A 107 11.89 -11.48 7.10
CA VAL A 107 11.63 -12.06 8.44
C VAL A 107 11.92 -13.56 8.44
N ASN A 108 12.09 -14.14 9.63
CA ASN A 108 12.40 -15.57 9.75
C ASN A 108 11.19 -16.46 9.40
N THR A 109 9.98 -16.02 9.76
CA THR A 109 8.74 -16.77 9.54
C THR A 109 7.66 -15.84 8.97
N PRO A 110 7.66 -15.56 7.65
CA PRO A 110 6.61 -14.75 7.03
C PRO A 110 5.22 -15.36 7.28
N CYS A 111 4.26 -14.54 7.69
CA CYS A 111 2.94 -15.02 8.09
C CYS A 111 1.86 -13.95 7.92
N THR A 112 0.61 -14.41 7.88
CA THR A 112 -0.57 -13.57 8.11
C THR A 112 -1.09 -13.89 9.50
N VAL A 113 -1.31 -12.86 10.31
CA VAL A 113 -1.83 -13.01 11.67
C VAL A 113 -2.88 -11.92 11.95
N GLU A 114 -3.96 -12.28 12.62
CA GLU A 114 -4.88 -11.31 13.21
C GLU A 114 -4.34 -10.90 14.58
N GLU A 115 -4.17 -9.61 14.80
CA GLU A 115 -3.75 -9.06 16.09
C GLU A 115 -4.48 -7.74 16.36
N GLU A 116 -4.41 -7.26 17.59
CA GLU A 116 -4.96 -5.98 17.99
C GLU A 116 -4.42 -4.81 17.15
N MET A 117 -5.29 -3.86 16.80
CA MET A 117 -4.84 -2.56 16.31
C MET A 117 -3.96 -1.87 17.36
N SER A 118 -3.07 -0.98 16.92
CA SER A 118 -2.13 -0.26 17.81
C SER A 118 -1.08 -1.13 18.51
N VAL A 119 -0.90 -2.38 18.10
CA VAL A 119 0.26 -3.20 18.52
C VAL A 119 1.57 -2.53 18.05
N PRO A 120 2.64 -2.50 18.88
CA PRO A 120 3.94 -2.00 18.43
C PRO A 120 4.46 -2.79 17.23
N LEU A 121 4.99 -2.11 16.20
CA LEU A 121 5.51 -2.78 14.98
C LEU A 121 6.62 -3.78 15.31
N LYS A 122 7.52 -3.42 16.24
CA LYS A 122 8.59 -4.30 16.70
C LYS A 122 8.04 -5.56 17.36
N GLU A 123 7.09 -5.41 18.28
CA GLU A 123 6.44 -6.53 18.96
C GLU A 123 5.78 -7.46 17.95
N LEU A 124 5.03 -6.91 17.00
CA LEU A 124 4.36 -7.67 15.95
C LEU A 124 5.34 -8.55 15.15
N ILE A 125 6.47 -7.97 14.72
CA ILE A 125 7.51 -8.69 13.95
C ILE A 125 8.22 -9.75 14.82
N GLU A 126 8.64 -9.40 16.04
CA GLU A 126 9.40 -10.30 16.91
C GLU A 126 8.55 -11.47 17.40
N LYS A 127 7.29 -11.22 17.79
CA LYS A 127 6.38 -12.22 18.36
C LYS A 127 5.80 -13.15 17.30
N HIS A 128 5.28 -12.61 16.18
CA HIS A 128 4.50 -13.41 15.23
C HIS A 128 5.27 -13.86 14.00
N ALA A 129 6.28 -13.10 13.56
CA ALA A 129 7.08 -13.43 12.38
C ALA A 129 8.47 -14.00 12.71
N GLY A 130 8.73 -14.30 13.98
CA GLY A 130 10.01 -14.85 14.45
C GLY A 130 11.18 -13.86 14.36
N GLY A 131 10.89 -12.56 14.25
CA GLY A 131 11.91 -11.51 14.12
C GLY A 131 12.44 -11.31 12.71
N VAL A 132 13.20 -10.22 12.56
CA VAL A 132 13.94 -9.88 11.31
C VAL A 132 15.04 -10.92 11.09
N ARG A 133 15.30 -11.26 9.82
CA ARG A 133 16.41 -12.16 9.46
C ARG A 133 17.73 -11.58 9.98
N GLY A 134 18.46 -12.34 10.80
CA GLY A 134 19.70 -11.86 11.43
C GLY A 134 19.51 -10.97 12.66
N GLY A 135 18.29 -10.88 13.20
CA GLY A 135 17.97 -10.10 14.39
C GLY A 135 17.53 -8.67 14.08
N TRP A 136 16.90 -8.01 15.06
CA TRP A 136 16.33 -6.66 14.89
C TRP A 136 17.37 -5.62 14.45
N ASP A 137 18.62 -5.74 14.89
CA ASP A 137 19.71 -4.87 14.47
C ASP A 137 20.10 -4.99 13.00
N ASN A 138 19.67 -6.06 12.34
CA ASN A 138 19.83 -6.22 10.90
C ASN A 138 18.71 -5.54 10.08
N LEU A 139 17.72 -4.92 10.74
CA LEU A 139 16.67 -4.17 10.04
C LEU A 139 17.23 -2.95 9.32
N LEU A 140 16.83 -2.77 8.06
CA LEU A 140 17.10 -1.57 7.27
C LEU A 140 15.89 -0.64 7.28
N ALA A 141 14.76 -1.14 6.78
CA ALA A 141 13.52 -0.40 6.68
C ALA A 141 12.30 -1.34 6.65
N VAL A 142 11.13 -0.78 6.90
CA VAL A 142 9.84 -1.47 6.78
C VAL A 142 8.88 -0.62 5.96
N ILE A 143 8.15 -1.21 5.02
CA ILE A 143 6.95 -0.60 4.45
C ILE A 143 5.77 -1.12 5.28
N PRO A 144 5.11 -0.28 6.10
CA PRO A 144 4.18 -0.78 7.12
C PRO A 144 2.80 -1.17 6.56
N GLY A 145 2.42 -0.66 5.38
CA GLY A 145 1.01 -0.63 4.96
C GLY A 145 0.70 -1.10 3.55
N GLY A 146 1.51 -2.00 3.01
CA GLY A 146 1.50 -2.37 1.61
C GLY A 146 2.29 -1.39 0.76
N SER A 147 2.52 -1.74 -0.52
CA SER A 147 3.46 -1.03 -1.38
C SER A 147 3.18 0.45 -1.59
N SER A 148 1.96 0.92 -1.30
CA SER A 148 1.57 2.31 -1.48
C SER A 148 2.13 3.22 -0.40
N THR A 149 2.52 2.71 0.77
CA THR A 149 2.88 3.57 1.90
C THR A 149 4.38 3.86 1.93
N PRO A 150 4.78 5.06 2.39
CA PRO A 150 6.20 5.39 2.56
C PRO A 150 6.90 4.40 3.49
N LEU A 151 8.12 4.01 3.13
CA LEU A 151 8.96 3.20 4.02
C LEU A 151 9.34 3.97 5.29
N LEU A 152 9.55 3.23 6.38
CA LEU A 152 10.04 3.72 7.66
C LEU A 152 11.46 3.18 7.93
N PRO A 153 12.42 4.01 8.34
CA PRO A 153 13.74 3.54 8.74
C PRO A 153 13.66 2.85 10.11
N LYS A 154 14.63 1.97 10.43
CA LYS A 154 14.70 1.24 11.71
C LYS A 154 14.42 2.11 12.94
N SER A 155 14.97 3.32 12.98
CA SER A 155 14.83 4.24 14.13
C SER A 155 13.37 4.61 14.43
N VAL A 156 12.52 4.72 13.40
CA VAL A 156 11.09 4.99 13.56
C VAL A 156 10.33 3.70 13.87
N CYS A 157 10.72 2.58 13.25
CA CYS A 157 10.11 1.27 13.46
C CYS A 157 10.22 0.78 14.92
N GLU A 158 11.18 1.27 15.69
CA GLU A 158 11.39 0.90 17.10
C GLU A 158 10.21 1.27 17.99
N THR A 159 9.55 2.40 17.72
CA THR A 159 8.55 2.98 18.62
C THR A 159 7.16 3.14 18.01
N VAL A 160 7.02 2.89 16.71
CA VAL A 160 5.76 3.11 16.01
C VAL A 160 4.72 2.04 16.35
N LEU A 161 3.47 2.47 16.44
CA LEU A 161 2.32 1.57 16.61
C LEU A 161 1.68 1.27 15.27
N MET A 162 1.18 0.05 15.11
CA MET A 162 0.49 -0.40 13.91
C MET A 162 -0.97 0.03 13.91
N ASP A 163 -1.18 1.34 13.79
CA ASP A 163 -2.49 1.96 13.61
C ASP A 163 -2.42 3.15 12.63
N PHE A 164 -3.57 3.70 12.25
CA PHE A 164 -3.64 4.76 11.22
C PHE A 164 -2.96 6.04 11.71
N ASP A 165 -3.28 6.52 12.91
CA ASP A 165 -2.81 7.81 13.39
C ASP A 165 -1.29 7.80 13.69
N SER A 166 -0.76 6.75 14.30
CA SER A 166 0.67 6.64 14.62
C SER A 166 1.51 6.59 13.34
N LEU A 167 1.06 5.86 12.32
CA LEU A 167 1.78 5.78 11.05
C LEU A 167 1.69 7.07 10.24
N VAL A 168 0.56 7.80 10.31
CA VAL A 168 0.46 9.14 9.72
C VAL A 168 1.42 10.12 10.42
N GLN A 169 1.51 10.08 11.75
CA GLN A 169 2.48 10.89 12.51
C GLN A 169 3.94 10.55 12.14
N ALA A 170 4.20 9.28 11.81
CA ALA A 170 5.48 8.81 11.28
C ALA A 170 5.71 9.14 9.79
N GLN A 171 4.84 9.96 9.17
CA GLN A 171 4.88 10.32 7.74
C GLN A 171 4.79 9.11 6.79
N SER A 172 4.04 8.10 7.21
CA SER A 172 3.66 6.94 6.42
C SER A 172 2.15 6.70 6.52
N GLY A 173 1.68 5.46 6.31
CA GLY A 173 0.29 5.07 6.47
C GLY A 173 0.15 3.58 6.74
N LEU A 174 -0.98 3.18 7.34
CA LEU A 174 -1.28 1.78 7.64
C LEU A 174 -1.71 0.99 6.40
N GLY A 175 -2.36 1.64 5.43
CA GLY A 175 -2.87 1.01 4.20
C GLY A 175 -3.59 -0.32 4.48
N THR A 176 -3.11 -1.41 3.88
CA THR A 176 -3.69 -2.76 4.06
C THR A 176 -3.16 -3.51 5.27
N ALA A 177 -2.24 -2.91 6.03
CA ALA A 177 -1.43 -3.56 7.08
C ALA A 177 -0.58 -4.73 6.55
N ALA A 178 -0.16 -4.65 5.28
CA ALA A 178 0.84 -5.54 4.71
C ALA A 178 2.25 -5.01 5.00
N VAL A 179 2.88 -5.58 6.03
CA VAL A 179 4.20 -5.20 6.53
C VAL A 179 5.28 -5.87 5.68
N ILE A 180 6.02 -5.08 4.89
CA ILE A 180 7.15 -5.55 4.07
C ILE A 180 8.45 -5.19 4.79
N VAL A 181 9.11 -6.20 5.37
CA VAL A 181 10.36 -6.04 6.11
C VAL A 181 11.55 -6.15 5.15
N MET A 182 12.49 -5.20 5.24
CA MET A 182 13.73 -5.21 4.47
C MET A 182 14.93 -5.13 5.43
N ASP A 183 15.80 -6.12 5.38
CA ASP A 183 17.06 -6.14 6.16
C ASP A 183 18.20 -5.42 5.42
N LYS A 184 19.34 -5.23 6.10
CA LYS A 184 20.51 -4.50 5.57
C LYS A 184 21.19 -5.16 4.36
N SER A 185 20.83 -6.38 4.00
CA SER A 185 21.33 -7.02 2.77
C SER A 185 20.61 -6.55 1.50
N THR A 186 19.56 -5.75 1.65
CA THR A 186 18.69 -5.29 0.55
C THR A 186 19.28 -4.05 -0.13
N ASP A 187 19.29 -4.04 -1.47
CA ASP A 187 19.40 -2.80 -2.23
C ASP A 187 18.03 -2.09 -2.23
N ILE A 188 17.83 -1.19 -1.27
CA ILE A 188 16.54 -0.52 -1.06
C ILE A 188 16.14 0.36 -2.26
N ILE A 189 17.12 0.96 -2.95
CA ILE A 189 16.87 1.75 -4.16
C ILE A 189 16.28 0.85 -5.25
N LYS A 190 16.83 -0.37 -5.41
CA LYS A 190 16.31 -1.37 -6.35
C LYS A 190 14.92 -1.90 -5.94
N ALA A 191 14.69 -2.12 -4.65
CA ALA A 191 13.39 -2.55 -4.15
C ALA A 191 12.30 -1.51 -4.48
N ILE A 192 12.54 -0.23 -4.18
CA ILE A 192 11.59 0.84 -4.50
C ILE A 192 11.46 1.07 -6.00
N ALA A 193 12.55 0.99 -6.78
CA ALA A 193 12.46 1.03 -8.24
C ALA A 193 11.54 -0.06 -8.80
N ARG A 194 11.59 -1.28 -8.23
CA ARG A 194 10.70 -2.38 -8.61
C ARG A 194 9.24 -2.10 -8.25
N LEU A 195 8.97 -1.39 -7.14
CA LEU A 195 7.62 -0.92 -6.81
C LEU A 195 7.12 0.11 -7.82
N ILE A 196 7.96 1.04 -8.26
CA ILE A 196 7.56 2.04 -9.27
C ILE A 196 7.34 1.39 -10.63
N GLU A 197 8.14 0.38 -10.99
CA GLU A 197 7.89 -0.46 -12.15
C GLU A 197 6.52 -1.16 -12.05
N PHE A 198 6.16 -1.69 -10.87
CA PHE A 198 4.82 -2.24 -10.63
C PHE A 198 3.72 -1.19 -10.84
N TYR A 199 3.85 0.00 -10.25
CA TYR A 199 2.86 1.08 -10.44
C TYR A 199 2.75 1.55 -11.88
N LYS A 200 3.84 1.55 -12.64
CA LYS A 200 3.81 1.81 -14.08
C LYS A 200 2.99 0.76 -14.81
N HIS A 201 3.24 -0.53 -14.54
CA HIS A 201 2.54 -1.64 -15.19
C HIS A 201 1.05 -1.67 -14.86
N GLU A 202 0.72 -1.36 -13.61
CA GLU A 202 -0.63 -1.45 -13.07
C GLU A 202 -1.42 -0.14 -13.12
N SER A 203 -0.89 0.90 -13.77
CA SER A 203 -1.64 2.13 -14.04
C SER A 203 -2.54 1.96 -15.25
N CYS A 204 -3.82 2.33 -15.13
CA CYS A 204 -4.78 2.28 -16.25
C CYS A 204 -4.51 3.34 -17.35
N GLY A 205 -3.59 4.28 -17.12
CA GLY A 205 -3.22 5.31 -18.08
C GLY A 205 -4.30 6.37 -18.35
N GLN A 206 -5.31 6.53 -17.48
CA GLN A 206 -6.40 7.49 -17.73
C GLN A 206 -5.94 8.95 -17.52
N CYS A 207 -5.48 9.31 -16.33
CA CYS A 207 -5.05 10.68 -16.02
C CYS A 207 -3.57 10.91 -16.34
N THR A 208 -3.26 12.05 -16.96
CA THR A 208 -1.92 12.38 -17.44
C THR A 208 -0.86 12.38 -16.34
N PRO A 209 -1.09 12.97 -15.14
CA PRO A 209 -0.05 13.01 -14.11
C PRO A 209 0.40 11.61 -13.67
N CYS A 210 -0.53 10.66 -13.52
CA CYS A 210 -0.16 9.28 -13.23
C CYS A 210 0.44 8.56 -14.46
N ARG A 211 -0.21 8.63 -15.62
CA ARG A 211 0.21 7.89 -16.83
C ARG A 211 1.65 8.23 -17.22
N GLU A 212 1.96 9.52 -17.32
CA GLU A 212 3.28 9.98 -17.76
C GLU A 212 4.25 10.07 -16.58
N GLY A 213 3.78 10.58 -15.44
CA GLY A 213 4.62 10.80 -14.27
C GLY A 213 5.17 9.51 -13.68
N VAL A 214 4.37 8.43 -13.61
CA VAL A 214 4.86 7.14 -13.09
C VAL A 214 5.85 6.48 -14.05
N ASP A 215 5.64 6.56 -15.36
CA ASP A 215 6.64 6.07 -16.33
C ASP A 215 7.94 6.89 -16.27
N TRP A 216 7.84 8.20 -16.06
CA TRP A 216 9.00 9.07 -15.88
C TRP A 216 9.75 8.74 -14.56
N MET A 217 9.05 8.64 -13.44
CA MET A 217 9.63 8.20 -12.16
C MET A 217 10.32 6.85 -12.32
N ASN A 218 9.73 5.90 -13.05
CA ASN A 218 10.35 4.59 -13.28
C ASN A 218 11.69 4.72 -14.05
N LYS A 219 11.74 5.56 -15.09
CA LYS A 219 12.98 5.82 -15.84
C LYS A 219 14.07 6.47 -14.97
N VAL A 220 13.69 7.41 -14.12
CA VAL A 220 14.61 8.07 -13.17
C VAL A 220 15.10 7.07 -12.12
N MET A 221 14.19 6.28 -11.53
CA MET A 221 14.53 5.23 -10.57
C MET A 221 15.48 4.18 -11.18
N ALA A 222 15.28 3.77 -12.43
CA ALA A 222 16.19 2.87 -13.13
C ALA A 222 17.60 3.46 -13.32
N ARG A 223 17.73 4.79 -13.40
CA ARG A 223 19.04 5.48 -13.38
C ARG A 223 19.61 5.54 -11.97
N PHE A 224 18.79 5.80 -10.95
CA PHE A 224 19.22 5.83 -9.55
C PHE A 224 19.74 4.46 -9.08
N VAL A 225 19.11 3.36 -9.50
CA VAL A 225 19.61 2.00 -9.22
C VAL A 225 21.04 1.80 -9.73
N ARG A 226 21.33 2.28 -10.95
CA ARG A 226 22.67 2.20 -11.56
C ARG A 226 23.66 3.21 -10.96
N GLY A 227 23.15 4.31 -10.41
CA GLY A 227 23.95 5.48 -10.00
C GLY A 227 24.22 6.47 -11.14
N ASP A 228 23.63 6.27 -12.33
CA ASP A 228 23.83 7.11 -13.52
C ASP A 228 22.92 8.35 -13.51
N ALA A 229 23.04 9.14 -12.45
CA ALA A 229 22.26 10.34 -12.20
C ALA A 229 23.07 11.38 -11.41
N GLN A 230 22.59 12.62 -11.43
CA GLN A 230 23.16 13.71 -10.65
C GLN A 230 22.38 13.91 -9.35
N ALA A 231 23.05 14.39 -8.29
CA ALA A 231 22.41 14.62 -6.99
C ALA A 231 21.22 15.58 -7.06
N ALA A 232 21.27 16.59 -7.95
CA ALA A 232 20.15 17.50 -8.20
C ALA A 232 18.88 16.81 -8.74
N GLU A 233 19.03 15.64 -9.37
CA GLU A 233 17.88 14.87 -9.85
C GLU A 233 17.08 14.24 -8.71
N ILE A 234 17.64 14.12 -7.50
CA ILE A 234 16.91 13.65 -6.32
C ILE A 234 15.80 14.66 -5.97
N ASP A 235 16.13 15.95 -5.97
CA ASP A 235 15.16 17.03 -5.72
C ASP A 235 14.17 17.16 -6.87
N ALA A 236 14.63 17.03 -8.12
CA ALA A 236 13.72 16.98 -9.27
C ALA A 236 12.72 15.82 -9.18
N LEU A 237 13.17 14.62 -8.75
CA LEU A 237 12.28 13.47 -8.56
C LEU A 237 11.28 13.70 -7.44
N TRP A 238 11.68 14.39 -6.36
CA TRP A 238 10.78 14.83 -5.31
C TRP A 238 9.68 15.76 -5.87
N GLU A 239 10.05 16.77 -6.65
CA GLU A 239 9.09 17.69 -7.29
C GLU A 239 8.13 16.95 -8.23
N ILE A 240 8.62 16.02 -9.05
CA ILE A 240 7.80 15.18 -9.92
C ILE A 240 6.77 14.40 -9.07
N SER A 241 7.21 13.79 -7.97
CA SER A 241 6.31 13.04 -7.10
C SER A 241 5.19 13.92 -6.52
N LYS A 242 5.47 15.20 -6.23
CA LYS A 242 4.49 16.18 -5.73
C LYS A 242 3.55 16.70 -6.81
N GLN A 243 3.98 16.68 -8.08
CA GLN A 243 3.11 16.99 -9.22
C GLN A 243 2.17 15.83 -9.57
N ILE A 244 2.49 14.61 -9.14
CA ILE A 244 1.61 13.43 -9.29
C ILE A 244 0.61 13.38 -8.13
N GLU A 245 1.12 13.50 -6.90
CA GLU A 245 0.32 13.47 -5.69
C GLU A 245 -0.75 14.57 -5.71
N GLY A 246 -2.00 14.20 -5.43
CA GLY A 246 -3.14 15.12 -5.40
C GLY A 246 -3.62 15.67 -6.76
N HIS A 247 -2.93 15.34 -7.87
CA HIS A 247 -3.31 15.77 -9.23
C HIS A 247 -3.82 14.61 -10.10
N THR A 248 -4.14 13.47 -9.48
CA THR A 248 -4.61 12.26 -10.17
C THR A 248 -6.06 11.97 -9.84
N ILE A 249 -6.74 11.19 -10.69
CA ILE A 249 -8.17 10.86 -10.51
C ILE A 249 -8.37 9.95 -9.29
N CYS A 250 -7.42 9.04 -9.04
CA CYS A 250 -7.50 8.06 -7.96
C CYS A 250 -6.16 8.00 -7.20
N ALA A 251 -6.20 7.41 -6.00
CA ALA A 251 -5.04 7.32 -5.11
C ALA A 251 -3.92 6.39 -5.59
N LEU A 252 -4.01 5.78 -6.80
CA LEU A 252 -2.87 5.06 -7.38
C LEU A 252 -1.71 6.02 -7.63
N GLY A 253 -1.99 7.26 -8.03
CA GLY A 253 -0.94 8.29 -8.20
C GLY A 253 -0.19 8.56 -6.90
N ASP A 254 -0.93 8.75 -5.81
CA ASP A 254 -0.35 8.96 -4.47
C ASP A 254 0.45 7.72 -4.04
N GLY A 255 -0.12 6.52 -4.19
CA GLY A 255 0.56 5.26 -3.90
C GLY A 255 1.80 4.99 -4.74
N ALA A 256 1.92 5.59 -5.93
CA ALA A 256 3.13 5.53 -6.75
C ALA A 256 4.16 6.60 -6.34
N ALA A 257 3.72 7.77 -5.88
CA ALA A 257 4.61 8.86 -5.45
C ALA A 257 5.21 8.59 -4.07
N TRP A 258 4.42 8.09 -3.12
CA TRP A 258 4.78 7.92 -1.72
C TRP A 258 5.99 7.00 -1.45
N PRO A 259 6.18 5.86 -2.14
CA PRO A 259 7.37 5.02 -1.95
C PRO A 259 8.67 5.75 -2.32
N VAL A 260 8.63 6.54 -3.40
CA VAL A 260 9.77 7.38 -3.84
C VAL A 260 10.00 8.50 -2.85
N GLN A 261 8.95 9.17 -2.38
CA GLN A 261 9.07 10.21 -1.34
C GLN A 261 9.68 9.65 -0.06
N GLY A 262 9.24 8.47 0.40
CA GLY A 262 9.81 7.78 1.56
C GLY A 262 11.28 7.42 1.38
N LEU A 263 11.65 6.91 0.19
CA LEU A 263 13.04 6.62 -0.15
C LEU A 263 13.92 7.88 -0.11
N ILE A 264 13.49 8.95 -0.76
CA ILE A 264 14.25 10.22 -0.77
C ILE A 264 14.38 10.75 0.66
N ARG A 265 13.30 10.79 1.42
CA ARG A 265 13.31 11.36 2.78
C ARG A 265 14.22 10.62 3.75
N HIS A 266 14.29 9.30 3.67
CA HIS A 266 15.02 8.49 4.67
C HIS A 266 16.36 7.94 4.17
N PHE A 267 16.52 7.79 2.86
CA PHE A 267 17.69 7.14 2.23
C PHE A 267 18.36 8.03 1.16
N ARG A 268 18.16 9.36 1.21
CA ARG A 268 18.95 10.31 0.41
C ARG A 268 20.46 10.09 0.50
N PRO A 269 21.06 9.86 1.69
CA PRO A 269 22.50 9.59 1.76
C PRO A 269 22.91 8.35 0.96
N GLU A 270 22.07 7.31 0.90
CA GLU A 270 22.34 6.11 0.11
C GLU A 270 22.26 6.37 -1.40
N LEU A 271 21.29 7.20 -1.84
CA LEU A 271 21.16 7.65 -3.22
C LEU A 271 22.39 8.46 -3.66
N GLU A 272 22.80 9.45 -2.86
CA GLU A 272 23.96 10.30 -3.13
C GLU A 272 25.26 9.47 -3.18
N GLU A 273 25.43 8.54 -2.24
CA GLU A 273 26.58 7.63 -2.20
C GLU A 273 26.62 6.68 -3.41
N ARG A 274 25.47 6.20 -3.89
CA ARG A 274 25.38 5.39 -5.12
C ARG A 274 25.87 6.20 -6.34
N MET A 275 25.40 7.44 -6.47
CA MET A 275 25.76 8.33 -7.57
C MET A 275 27.25 8.70 -7.52
N ARG A 276 27.79 9.00 -6.34
CA ARG A 276 29.23 9.29 -6.14
C ARG A 276 30.11 8.12 -6.58
N ARG A 277 29.81 6.89 -6.12
CA ARG A 277 30.57 5.69 -6.50
C ARG A 277 30.54 5.43 -8.01
N TYR A 278 29.38 5.66 -8.65
CA TYR A 278 29.26 5.54 -10.10
C TYR A 278 30.12 6.58 -10.84
N GLY A 279 30.10 7.85 -10.39
CA GLY A 279 30.95 8.91 -10.93
C GLY A 279 32.43 8.60 -10.84
N GLU A 280 32.89 8.08 -9.69
CA GLU A 280 34.28 7.67 -9.47
C GLU A 280 34.70 6.48 -10.34
N ALA A 281 33.80 5.52 -10.55
CA ALA A 281 34.05 4.40 -11.45
C ALA A 281 34.14 4.87 -12.91
N LYS A 282 33.25 5.76 -13.33
CA LYS A 282 33.24 6.34 -14.68
C LYS A 282 34.49 7.18 -14.95
N ALA A 283 34.92 7.99 -13.99
CA ALA A 283 36.15 8.78 -14.09
C ALA A 283 37.39 7.88 -14.22
N ARG A 284 37.48 6.82 -13.41
CA ARG A 284 38.56 5.82 -13.49
C ARG A 284 38.60 5.12 -14.85
N ALA A 285 37.45 4.74 -15.39
CA ALA A 285 37.35 4.11 -16.70
C ALA A 285 37.71 5.06 -17.86
N ALA A 286 37.48 6.37 -17.72
CA ALA A 286 37.86 7.36 -18.72
C ALA A 286 39.36 7.71 -18.68
N SER A 287 40.03 7.46 -17.56
CA SER A 287 41.48 7.68 -17.38
C SER A 287 42.37 6.47 -17.71
N ALA A 288 41.76 5.32 -18.01
CA ALA A 288 42.46 4.07 -18.37
C ALA A 288 42.41 3.84 -19.88
#